data_AF-A0A022R6Q9-F1
#
_entry.id   AF-A0A022R6Q9-F1
#
_cell.length_a   1.000
_cell.length_b   1.000
_cell.length_c   1.000
_cell.angle_alpha   90.00
_cell.angle_beta   90.00
_cell.angle_gamma   90.00
#
_symmetry.space_group_name_H-M   'P 1'
#
loop_
_entity.id
_entity.type
_entity.pdbx_description
1 polymer ?
#
loop_
_entity_poly.entity_id
_entity_poly.type
_entity_poly.pdbx_seq_one_letter_code
_entity_poly.pdbx_strand_id
1 'polypeptide(L)'
;MSISLLQQLNGERSVVLLFVIQILFSTSLSLIPEAVSLSLLSLFALCVEISADDASNPLGHFFKARPGASSGVLLGAVTVPSLLVSRLIQTLREESINEVGTEGIEYLKLQYWAAFASCFAVLIFLSTVCRWQRKDSDSICSLSNCNRRYGFIFTILLVGSLYGGWFLSLMSLWVLSHGLAAVLLIVKILHMFPACASIGESLLVASGIVIYFGDMVACTAAKISSSKALLVQIGINRSEISTIIQGVVFGLLLFPVFYKYVLRTLEYFVSLLRNGGLENNEMKRSLVFYASLAFMLLVVVPSWMQFVHPFHVHPLLWVFDFVLSEPLKRLTLCIYWLVIIYVSVGRFYNISKNSKTERILLRKYYHLMAVSIFVPALIFQPKFLDLAFGAALAVFLLLEIIRIWKIWPLGHLVHQFMNAFTDHRDSDLLVVSHFSLLLGCAIPIWLSSGFTDRPIAPFAEILSLGIGDTMVLICLPFSGN
;
A
#
# COMPACT_ATOMS: atom_id res chain seq x y z
N MET A 1 15.05 -33.44 -0.76
CA MET A 1 14.52 -32.10 -0.42
C MET A 1 14.02 -31.35 -1.66
N SER A 2 14.74 -31.34 -2.79
CA SER A 2 14.28 -30.74 -4.06
C SER A 2 13.05 -31.44 -4.67
N ILE A 3 12.99 -32.77 -4.64
CA ILE A 3 11.89 -33.56 -5.24
C ILE A 3 10.57 -33.43 -4.45
N SER A 4 10.64 -33.31 -3.12
CA SER A 4 9.46 -33.10 -2.26
C SER A 4 8.90 -31.67 -2.38
N LEU A 5 9.76 -30.69 -2.68
CA LEU A 5 9.37 -29.31 -2.95
C LEU A 5 8.62 -29.18 -4.29
N LEU A 6 9.02 -29.94 -5.32
CA LEU A 6 8.33 -30.00 -6.61
C LEU A 6 6.91 -30.57 -6.53
N GLN A 7 6.63 -31.50 -5.61
CA GLN A 7 5.29 -32.04 -5.39
C GLN A 7 4.33 -31.06 -4.69
N GLN A 8 4.84 -30.02 -4.02
CA GLN A 8 4.05 -29.00 -3.32
C GLN A 8 3.92 -27.69 -4.11
N LEU A 9 4.39 -27.68 -5.37
CA LEU A 9 4.33 -26.53 -6.27
C LEU A 9 2.97 -26.49 -6.98
N ASN A 10 2.03 -25.75 -6.40
CA ASN A 10 0.79 -25.38 -7.08
C ASN A 10 1.08 -24.42 -8.26
N GLY A 11 0.13 -24.29 -9.17
CA GLY A 11 0.24 -23.40 -10.34
C GLY A 11 0.59 -21.95 -9.97
N GLU A 12 -0.06 -21.41 -8.92
CA GLU A 12 0.21 -20.05 -8.41
C GLU A 12 1.68 -19.88 -7.96
N ARG A 13 2.19 -20.81 -7.14
CA ARG A 13 3.57 -20.79 -6.64
C ARG A 13 4.58 -20.87 -7.77
N SER A 14 4.28 -21.69 -8.79
CA SER A 14 5.12 -21.86 -9.97
C SER A 14 5.24 -20.57 -10.77
N VAL A 15 4.13 -19.86 -11.00
CA VAL A 15 4.11 -18.58 -11.71
C VAL A 15 4.95 -17.53 -10.98
N VAL A 16 4.82 -17.43 -9.65
CA VAL A 16 5.60 -16.47 -8.85
C VAL A 16 7.09 -16.79 -8.93
N LEU A 17 7.49 -18.07 -8.83
CA LEU A 17 8.89 -18.44 -8.96
C LEU A 17 9.45 -18.17 -10.36
N LEU A 18 8.69 -18.44 -11.43
CA LEU A 18 9.10 -18.14 -12.80
C LEU A 18 9.36 -16.64 -12.98
N PHE A 19 8.49 -15.79 -12.44
CA PHE A 19 8.67 -14.34 -12.46
C PHE A 19 9.95 -13.90 -11.72
N VAL A 20 10.20 -14.44 -10.53
CA VAL A 20 11.43 -14.16 -9.77
C VAL A 20 12.66 -14.61 -10.53
N ILE A 21 12.64 -15.82 -11.09
CA ILE A 21 13.73 -16.37 -11.89
C ILE A 21 14.04 -15.47 -13.09
N GLN A 22 13.02 -14.96 -13.78
CA GLN A 22 13.21 -14.04 -14.91
C GLN A 22 13.89 -12.73 -14.49
N ILE A 23 13.54 -12.18 -13.32
CA ILE A 23 14.22 -11.01 -12.76
C ILE A 23 15.68 -11.35 -12.47
N LEU A 24 15.95 -12.48 -11.79
CA LEU A 24 17.29 -12.91 -11.45
C LEU A 24 18.17 -13.07 -12.71
N PHE A 25 17.66 -13.68 -13.78
CA PHE A 25 18.39 -13.80 -15.05
C PHE A 25 18.65 -12.47 -15.75
N SER A 26 17.85 -11.44 -15.46
CA SER A 26 17.99 -10.11 -16.04
C SER A 26 18.94 -9.19 -15.24
N THR A 27 19.42 -9.63 -14.07
CA THR A 27 20.31 -8.82 -13.22
C THR A 27 21.73 -8.73 -13.76
N SER A 28 22.34 -7.54 -13.62
CA SER A 28 23.76 -7.33 -13.93
C SER A 28 24.66 -7.75 -12.77
N LEU A 29 25.96 -7.94 -13.02
CA LEU A 29 26.97 -8.31 -12.01
C LEU A 29 27.01 -7.33 -10.81
N SER A 30 26.65 -6.06 -11.01
CA SER A 30 26.61 -5.04 -9.96
C SER A 30 25.48 -5.20 -8.94
N LEU A 31 24.47 -6.03 -9.26
CA LEU A 31 23.28 -6.29 -8.43
C LEU A 31 23.24 -7.72 -7.87
N ILE A 32 24.37 -8.43 -7.85
CA ILE A 32 24.45 -9.80 -7.29
C ILE A 32 23.95 -9.85 -5.83
N PRO A 33 24.31 -8.92 -4.92
CA PRO A 33 23.83 -8.97 -3.54
C PRO A 33 22.30 -8.91 -3.44
N GLU A 34 21.67 -8.05 -4.24
CA GLU A 34 20.23 -7.88 -4.33
C GLU A 34 19.57 -9.12 -4.95
N ALA A 35 20.14 -9.68 -6.02
CA ALA A 35 19.65 -10.91 -6.65
C ALA A 35 19.69 -12.12 -5.69
N VAL A 36 20.82 -12.33 -5.01
CA VAL A 36 20.99 -13.44 -4.06
C VAL A 36 20.05 -13.29 -2.87
N SER A 37 19.92 -12.09 -2.31
CA SER A 37 18.99 -11.83 -1.20
C SER A 37 17.52 -12.04 -1.63
N LEU A 38 17.12 -11.62 -2.82
CA LEU A 38 15.78 -11.87 -3.35
C LEU A 38 15.50 -13.37 -3.52
N SER A 39 16.48 -14.13 -4.03
CA SER A 39 16.37 -15.59 -4.15
C SER A 39 16.18 -16.26 -2.78
N LEU A 40 17.00 -15.90 -1.78
CA LEU A 40 16.86 -16.41 -0.42
C LEU A 40 15.52 -16.04 0.22
N LEU A 41 15.05 -14.80 0.01
CA LEU A 41 13.75 -14.36 0.48
C LEU A 41 12.62 -15.18 -0.14
N SER A 42 12.69 -15.44 -1.45
CA SER A 42 11.68 -16.23 -2.15
C SER A 42 11.60 -17.68 -1.65
N LEU A 43 12.75 -18.31 -1.40
CA LEU A 43 12.82 -19.65 -0.83
C LEU A 43 12.24 -19.67 0.60
N PHE A 44 12.58 -18.68 1.42
CA PHE A 44 12.07 -18.57 2.78
C PHE A 44 10.55 -18.34 2.80
N ALA A 45 10.06 -17.43 1.95
CA ALA A 45 8.63 -17.14 1.81
C ALA A 45 7.85 -18.38 1.35
N LEU A 46 8.41 -19.15 0.41
CA LEU A 46 7.82 -20.41 -0.05
C LEU A 46 7.74 -21.44 1.08
N CYS A 47 8.79 -21.57 1.90
CA CYS A 47 8.76 -22.46 3.07
C CYS A 47 7.69 -22.06 4.09
N VAL A 48 7.52 -20.75 4.32
CA VAL A 48 6.52 -20.21 5.24
C VAL A 48 5.11 -20.42 4.67
N GLU A 49 4.89 -20.19 3.37
CA GLU A 49 3.60 -20.41 2.71
C GLU A 49 3.18 -21.89 2.79
N ILE A 50 4.08 -22.82 2.49
CA ILE A 50 3.81 -24.26 2.63
C ILE A 50 3.43 -24.60 4.07
N SER A 51 4.09 -23.99 5.06
CA SER A 51 3.80 -24.23 6.47
C SER A 51 2.48 -23.57 6.92
N ALA A 52 2.09 -22.46 6.30
CA ALA A 52 0.86 -21.72 6.58
C ALA A 52 -0.37 -22.40 5.96
N ASP A 53 -0.22 -22.94 4.75
CA ASP A 53 -1.28 -23.65 4.01
C ASP A 53 -1.36 -25.15 4.39
N ASP A 54 -0.60 -25.59 5.39
CA ASP A 54 -0.67 -26.98 5.87
C ASP A 54 -2.06 -27.30 6.43
N ALA A 55 -2.49 -28.57 6.32
CA ALA A 55 -3.82 -29.01 6.73
C ALA A 55 -4.10 -28.75 8.23
N SER A 56 -3.05 -28.65 9.04
CA SER A 56 -3.13 -28.28 10.46
C SER A 56 -3.56 -26.84 10.71
N ASN A 57 -3.57 -25.99 9.68
CA ASN A 57 -3.89 -24.55 9.73
C ASN A 57 -3.36 -23.88 11.01
N PRO A 58 -2.03 -23.92 11.25
CA PRO A 58 -1.42 -22.97 12.20
C PRO A 58 -1.72 -21.57 11.65
N LEU A 59 -1.49 -20.44 12.30
CA LEU A 59 -2.02 -19.13 11.84
C LEU A 59 -3.55 -19.03 11.86
N GLY A 60 -4.35 -20.00 11.44
CA GLY A 60 -5.82 -19.92 11.43
C GLY A 60 -6.46 -19.65 12.81
N HIS A 61 -5.77 -20.04 13.88
CA HIS A 61 -6.16 -19.72 15.25
C HIS A 61 -5.80 -18.29 15.68
N PHE A 62 -4.76 -17.69 15.10
CA PHE A 62 -4.33 -16.32 15.40
C PHE A 62 -4.98 -15.28 14.50
N PHE A 63 -5.12 -15.62 13.22
CA PHE A 63 -5.58 -14.74 12.18
C PHE A 63 -6.71 -15.44 11.42
N LYS A 64 -7.87 -14.78 11.39
CA LYS A 64 -8.96 -15.19 10.52
C LYS A 64 -8.67 -14.66 9.12
N ALA A 65 -7.97 -15.42 8.29
CA ALA A 65 -7.73 -15.06 6.89
C ALA A 65 -8.99 -15.28 6.04
N ARG A 66 -9.02 -14.71 4.82
CA ARG A 66 -10.13 -14.92 3.87
C ARG A 66 -10.35 -16.43 3.61
N PRO A 67 -11.56 -16.96 3.77
CA PRO A 67 -11.83 -18.39 3.57
C PRO A 67 -11.71 -18.77 2.08
N GLY A 68 -11.11 -19.94 1.81
CA GLY A 68 -11.04 -20.52 0.47
C GLY A 68 -9.94 -19.95 -0.45
N ALA A 69 -9.08 -19.07 0.05
CA ALA A 69 -7.91 -18.57 -0.67
C ALA A 69 -6.61 -19.18 -0.09
N SER A 70 -5.57 -19.31 -0.92
CA SER A 70 -4.21 -19.58 -0.44
C SER A 70 -3.74 -18.46 0.49
N SER A 71 -2.82 -18.74 1.42
CA SER A 71 -2.30 -17.69 2.31
C SER A 71 -1.60 -16.56 1.53
N GLY A 72 -1.07 -16.86 0.33
CA GLY A 72 -0.48 -15.88 -0.59
C GLY A 72 0.83 -15.25 -0.10
N VAL A 73 1.46 -15.85 0.91
CA VAL A 73 2.62 -15.29 1.62
C VAL A 73 3.83 -15.12 0.68
N LEU A 74 4.07 -16.06 -0.23
CA LEU A 74 5.14 -15.99 -1.24
C LEU A 74 4.96 -14.78 -2.13
N LEU A 75 3.76 -14.62 -2.70
CA LEU A 75 3.44 -13.48 -3.57
C LEU A 75 3.60 -12.16 -2.80
N GLY A 76 3.00 -12.06 -1.61
CA GLY A 76 3.06 -10.85 -0.79
C GLY A 76 4.48 -10.46 -0.37
N ALA A 77 5.31 -11.42 0.01
CA ALA A 77 6.68 -11.17 0.48
C ALA A 77 7.63 -10.74 -0.65
N VAL A 78 7.44 -11.26 -1.86
CA VAL A 78 8.40 -11.11 -2.95
C VAL A 78 8.06 -9.95 -3.88
N THR A 79 6.77 -9.57 -4.00
CA THR A 79 6.31 -8.54 -4.95
C THR A 79 7.07 -7.21 -4.84
N VAL A 80 7.13 -6.61 -3.63
CA VAL A 80 7.75 -5.28 -3.46
C VAL A 80 9.29 -5.33 -3.65
N PRO A 81 10.02 -6.29 -3.05
CA PRO A 81 11.45 -6.44 -3.33
C PRO A 81 11.75 -6.72 -4.82
N SER A 82 10.99 -7.60 -5.48
CA SER A 82 11.15 -7.88 -6.92
C SER A 82 10.94 -6.65 -7.78
N LEU A 83 9.95 -5.83 -7.46
CA LEU A 83 9.69 -4.57 -8.14
C LEU A 83 10.86 -3.60 -8.01
N LEU A 84 11.43 -3.45 -6.81
CA LEU A 84 12.58 -2.56 -6.59
C LEU A 84 13.84 -3.04 -7.30
N VAL A 85 14.09 -4.36 -7.34
CA VAL A 85 15.19 -4.95 -8.15
C VAL A 85 14.94 -4.71 -9.63
N SER A 86 13.71 -4.89 -10.12
CA SER A 86 13.37 -4.60 -11.52
C SER A 86 13.64 -3.14 -11.88
N ARG A 87 13.27 -2.19 -11.01
CA ARG A 87 13.59 -0.77 -11.17
C ARG A 87 15.10 -0.51 -11.16
N LEU A 88 15.86 -1.16 -10.27
CA LEU A 88 17.33 -1.06 -10.25
C LEU A 88 17.97 -1.54 -11.56
N ILE A 89 17.46 -2.63 -12.14
CA ILE A 89 17.93 -3.13 -13.44
C ILE A 89 17.64 -2.10 -14.54
N GLN A 90 16.46 -1.48 -14.52
CA GLN A 90 16.06 -0.46 -15.48
C GLN A 90 16.93 0.80 -15.37
N THR A 91 17.09 1.35 -14.15
CA THR A 91 17.96 2.53 -13.92
C THR A 91 19.39 2.29 -14.37
N LEU A 92 19.97 1.12 -14.05
CA LEU A 92 21.34 0.80 -14.43
C LEU A 92 21.52 0.66 -15.95
N ARG A 93 20.49 0.21 -16.67
CA ARG A 93 20.53 0.10 -18.13
C ARG A 93 20.41 1.46 -18.81
N GLU A 94 19.79 2.44 -18.16
CA GLU A 94 19.68 3.81 -18.67
C GLU A 94 20.92 4.64 -18.36
N GLU A 95 21.54 4.49 -17.18
CA GLU A 95 22.81 5.15 -16.85
C GLU A 95 23.96 4.74 -17.78
N SER A 96 23.98 3.49 -18.27
CA SER A 96 24.98 3.09 -19.26
C SER A 96 24.81 3.80 -20.61
N ILE A 97 23.69 4.51 -20.82
CA ILE A 97 23.35 5.23 -22.06
C ILE A 97 23.48 6.75 -21.87
N ASN A 98 23.10 7.29 -20.71
CA ASN A 98 23.14 8.72 -20.40
C ASN A 98 23.91 8.93 -19.08
N GLU A 99 25.07 9.59 -19.11
CA GLU A 99 25.92 9.91 -17.94
C GLU A 99 25.20 10.81 -16.90
N VAL A 100 24.25 10.27 -16.13
CA VAL A 100 23.49 10.99 -15.11
C VAL A 100 23.32 10.13 -13.85
N GLY A 101 23.90 10.58 -12.73
CA GLY A 101 23.24 10.56 -11.40
C GLY A 101 23.41 9.33 -10.48
N THR A 102 24.65 8.95 -10.12
CA THR A 102 24.98 7.85 -9.18
C THR A 102 24.18 7.83 -7.86
N GLU A 103 23.69 8.99 -7.39
CA GLU A 103 22.97 9.16 -6.13
C GLU A 103 21.55 8.53 -6.15
N GLY A 104 20.88 8.47 -7.31
CA GLY A 104 19.54 7.90 -7.43
C GLY A 104 19.50 6.37 -7.26
N ILE A 105 20.58 5.70 -7.69
CA ILE A 105 20.74 4.25 -7.54
C ILE A 105 20.95 3.87 -6.08
N GLU A 106 21.74 4.64 -5.33
CA GLU A 106 21.97 4.38 -3.90
C GLU A 106 20.69 4.49 -3.09
N TYR A 107 19.85 5.49 -3.40
CA TYR A 107 18.53 5.63 -2.80
C TYR A 107 17.63 4.43 -3.09
N LEU A 108 17.59 3.96 -4.34
CA LEU A 108 16.76 2.82 -4.73
C LEU A 108 17.27 1.50 -4.10
N LYS A 109 18.59 1.35 -3.93
CA LYS A 109 19.20 0.25 -3.15
C LYS A 109 18.79 0.31 -1.68
N LEU A 110 18.81 1.49 -1.07
CA LEU A 110 18.36 1.67 0.30
C LEU A 110 16.88 1.28 0.47
N GLN A 111 16.01 1.70 -0.46
CA GLN A 111 14.61 1.27 -0.49
C GLN A 111 14.46 -0.24 -0.64
N TYR A 112 15.26 -0.88 -1.50
CA TYR A 112 15.28 -2.33 -1.66
C TYR A 112 15.59 -3.04 -0.33
N TRP A 113 16.64 -2.62 0.37
CA TRP A 113 17.02 -3.23 1.65
C TRP A 113 15.96 -3.02 2.74
N ALA A 114 15.29 -1.87 2.77
CA ALA A 114 14.14 -1.65 3.65
C ALA A 114 12.95 -2.57 3.31
N ALA A 115 12.67 -2.79 2.03
CA ALA A 115 11.62 -3.71 1.59
C ALA A 115 11.95 -5.15 1.96
N PHE A 116 13.19 -5.58 1.69
CA PHE A 116 13.70 -6.89 2.08
C PHE A 116 13.56 -7.09 3.59
N ALA A 117 14.03 -6.14 4.41
CA ALA A 117 13.95 -6.25 5.87
C ALA A 117 12.52 -6.27 6.39
N SER A 118 11.61 -5.49 5.78
CA SER A 118 10.17 -5.50 6.08
C SER A 118 9.56 -6.89 5.85
N CYS A 119 9.74 -7.44 4.65
CA CYS A 119 9.22 -8.75 4.30
C CYS A 119 9.87 -9.87 5.12
N PHE A 120 11.20 -9.84 5.28
CA PHE A 120 11.95 -10.83 6.05
C PHE A 120 11.52 -10.85 7.51
N ALA A 121 11.38 -9.69 8.16
CA ALA A 121 10.92 -9.61 9.55
C ALA A 121 9.51 -10.22 9.73
N VAL A 122 8.60 -9.96 8.79
CA VAL A 122 7.26 -10.56 8.82
C VAL A 122 7.29 -12.07 8.57
N LEU A 123 8.13 -12.57 7.65
CA LEU A 123 8.27 -14.00 7.43
C LEU A 123 8.84 -14.71 8.66
N ILE A 124 9.84 -14.11 9.32
CA ILE A 124 10.29 -14.65 10.61
C ILE A 124 9.12 -14.63 11.59
N PHE A 125 8.35 -13.53 11.70
CA PHE A 125 7.15 -13.43 12.56
C PHE A 125 6.19 -14.62 12.35
N LEU A 126 5.71 -14.79 11.12
CA LEU A 126 4.79 -15.86 10.77
C LEU A 126 5.39 -17.25 11.04
N SER A 127 6.66 -17.45 10.70
CA SER A 127 7.32 -18.75 10.91
C SER A 127 7.38 -19.18 12.38
N THR A 128 7.52 -18.25 13.33
CA THR A 128 7.49 -18.63 14.75
C THR A 128 6.09 -18.87 15.26
N VAL A 129 5.08 -18.13 14.77
CA VAL A 129 3.68 -18.40 15.11
C VAL A 129 3.33 -19.81 14.66
N CYS A 130 3.73 -20.22 13.44
CA CYS A 130 3.56 -21.59 12.95
C CYS A 130 4.28 -22.62 13.83
N ARG A 131 5.54 -22.36 14.20
CA ARG A 131 6.33 -23.27 15.05
C ARG A 131 5.79 -23.36 16.47
N TRP A 132 5.24 -22.28 17.01
CA TRP A 132 4.66 -22.24 18.35
C TRP A 132 3.41 -23.13 18.42
N GLN A 133 2.51 -23.02 17.45
CA GLN A 133 1.29 -23.84 17.45
C GLN A 133 1.56 -25.32 17.20
N ARG A 134 2.58 -25.65 16.41
CA ARG A 134 2.99 -27.04 16.22
C ARG A 134 3.59 -27.67 17.49
N LYS A 135 3.93 -26.85 18.50
CA LYS A 135 4.51 -27.26 19.78
C LYS A 135 3.52 -27.40 20.92
N ASP A 136 2.22 -27.18 20.72
CA ASP A 136 1.19 -27.63 21.67
C ASP A 136 0.96 -29.15 21.56
N SER A 137 2.04 -29.89 21.84
CA SER A 137 1.96 -31.12 22.63
C SER A 137 2.83 -31.05 23.89
N ASP A 138 3.55 -29.96 24.20
CA ASP A 138 4.10 -29.74 25.55
C ASP A 138 4.69 -28.32 25.77
N SER A 139 4.25 -27.70 26.86
CA SER A 139 4.76 -26.50 27.55
C SER A 139 4.38 -25.11 27.00
N ILE A 140 3.32 -24.58 27.63
CA ILE A 140 2.91 -23.17 27.68
C ILE A 140 4.05 -22.33 28.27
N CYS A 141 4.73 -21.52 27.46
CA CYS A 141 5.49 -20.38 27.98
C CYS A 141 5.48 -19.19 27.01
N SER A 142 4.84 -18.12 27.51
CA SER A 142 4.54 -16.78 26.99
C SER A 142 5.18 -16.26 25.69
N LEU A 143 4.35 -15.54 24.93
CA LEU A 143 4.60 -14.60 23.83
C LEU A 143 5.83 -13.68 24.01
N SER A 144 6.28 -13.45 25.26
CA SER A 144 7.49 -12.70 25.63
C SER A 144 8.79 -13.34 25.09
N ASN A 145 8.86 -14.67 25.00
CA ASN A 145 10.05 -15.38 24.51
C ASN A 145 10.22 -15.36 22.98
N CYS A 146 9.15 -15.10 22.23
CA CYS A 146 9.23 -14.89 20.79
C CYS A 146 10.01 -13.61 20.50
N ASN A 147 9.61 -12.50 21.12
CA ASN A 147 10.28 -11.19 21.02
C ASN A 147 11.78 -11.26 21.36
N ARG A 148 12.19 -12.13 22.29
CA ARG A 148 13.60 -12.33 22.65
C ARG A 148 14.43 -13.02 21.56
N ARG A 149 13.86 -13.96 20.79
CA ARG A 149 14.54 -14.62 19.65
C ARG A 149 14.58 -13.74 18.40
N TYR A 150 13.53 -12.94 18.17
CA TYR A 150 13.54 -11.87 17.16
C TYR A 150 14.60 -10.82 17.46
N GLY A 151 14.67 -10.39 18.73
CA GLY A 151 15.71 -9.51 19.23
C GLY A 151 17.11 -10.05 18.93
N PHE A 152 17.35 -11.37 19.03
CA PHE A 152 18.67 -11.96 18.84
C PHE A 152 19.14 -11.96 17.36
N ILE A 153 18.29 -12.37 16.42
CA ILE A 153 18.61 -12.33 14.97
C ILE A 153 18.76 -10.88 14.49
N PHE A 154 17.89 -10.00 14.98
CA PHE A 154 17.94 -8.56 14.76
C PHE A 154 19.22 -7.94 15.34
N THR A 155 19.66 -8.33 16.53
CA THR A 155 20.92 -7.86 17.13
C THR A 155 22.15 -8.36 16.38
N ILE A 156 22.14 -9.55 15.79
CA ILE A 156 23.27 -10.05 14.99
C ILE A 156 23.43 -9.25 13.68
N LEU A 157 22.31 -8.93 13.02
CA LEU A 157 22.28 -8.03 11.86
C LEU A 157 22.70 -6.59 12.24
N LEU A 158 22.30 -6.12 13.42
CA LEU A 158 22.66 -4.79 13.96
C LEU A 158 24.15 -4.71 14.35
N VAL A 159 24.71 -5.78 14.93
CA VAL A 159 26.15 -5.88 15.29
C VAL A 159 27.04 -5.93 14.05
N GLY A 160 26.61 -6.57 12.96
CA GLY A 160 27.33 -6.53 11.68
C GLY A 160 27.46 -5.12 11.09
N SER A 161 26.47 -4.24 11.34
CA SER A 161 26.47 -2.85 10.85
C SER A 161 27.28 -1.87 11.71
N LEU A 162 27.57 -2.21 12.96
CA LEU A 162 28.31 -1.37 13.90
C LEU A 162 29.81 -1.25 13.56
N TYR A 163 30.35 -2.14 12.74
CA TYR A 163 31.74 -2.09 12.29
C TYR A 163 32.00 -1.13 11.11
N GLY A 164 30.96 -0.51 10.52
CA GLY A 164 31.07 0.33 9.32
C GLY A 164 30.87 1.84 9.52
N GLY A 165 31.09 2.35 10.74
CA GLY A 165 30.97 3.78 11.05
C GLY A 165 29.53 4.26 11.35
N TRP A 166 29.40 5.50 11.82
CA TRP A 166 28.14 6.07 12.31
C TRP A 166 27.03 6.15 11.25
N PHE A 167 27.41 6.42 10.00
CA PHE A 167 26.47 6.53 8.89
C PHE A 167 25.84 5.18 8.52
N LEU A 168 26.64 4.11 8.43
CA LEU A 168 26.15 2.77 8.13
C LEU A 168 25.27 2.21 9.26
N SER A 169 25.61 2.55 10.50
CA SER A 169 24.80 2.21 11.69
C SER A 169 23.42 2.88 11.64
N LEU A 170 23.33 4.16 11.25
CA LEU A 170 22.05 4.87 11.08
C LEU A 170 21.20 4.27 9.95
N MET A 171 21.80 3.95 8.79
CA MET A 171 21.09 3.28 7.69
C MET A 171 20.57 1.90 8.11
N SER A 172 21.37 1.15 8.86
CA SER A 172 20.98 -0.18 9.33
C SER A 172 19.87 -0.10 10.39
N LEU A 173 19.94 0.84 11.34
CA LEU A 173 18.85 1.12 12.27
C LEU A 173 17.56 1.52 11.54
N TRP A 174 17.67 2.31 10.48
CA TRP A 174 16.54 2.71 9.65
C TRP A 174 15.90 1.50 8.95
N VAL A 175 16.69 0.66 8.28
CA VAL A 175 16.21 -0.59 7.66
C VAL A 175 15.55 -1.52 8.69
N LEU A 176 16.13 -1.63 9.87
CA LEU A 176 15.62 -2.44 10.96
C LEU A 176 14.30 -1.90 11.54
N SER A 177 14.14 -0.57 11.61
CA SER A 177 12.89 0.07 12.02
C SER A 177 11.74 -0.23 11.06
N HIS A 178 12.01 -0.39 9.75
CA HIS A 178 11.02 -0.81 8.76
C HIS A 178 10.54 -2.23 9.02
N GLY A 179 11.47 -3.15 9.34
CA GLY A 179 11.14 -4.52 9.78
C GLY A 179 10.16 -4.56 10.94
N LEU A 180 10.44 -3.81 12.01
CA LEU A 180 9.55 -3.73 13.18
C LEU A 180 8.20 -3.09 12.85
N ALA A 181 8.20 -2.00 12.08
CA ALA A 181 6.97 -1.34 11.66
C ALA A 181 6.08 -2.27 10.83
N ALA A 182 6.65 -3.05 9.91
CA ALA A 182 5.93 -4.00 9.08
C ALA A 182 5.26 -5.10 9.91
N VAL A 183 5.96 -5.66 10.90
CA VAL A 183 5.39 -6.65 11.83
C VAL A 183 4.24 -6.06 12.66
N LEU A 184 4.41 -4.84 13.18
CA LEU A 184 3.33 -4.19 13.95
C LEU A 184 2.12 -3.88 13.08
N LEU A 185 2.32 -3.45 11.83
CA LEU A 185 1.23 -3.14 10.91
C LEU A 185 0.49 -4.39 10.45
N ILE A 186 1.17 -5.47 10.04
CA ILE A 186 0.47 -6.69 9.60
C ILE A 186 -0.37 -7.28 10.73
N VAL A 187 0.14 -7.28 11.97
CA VAL A 187 -0.62 -7.74 13.14
C VAL A 187 -1.85 -6.88 13.35
N LYS A 188 -1.73 -5.55 13.23
CA LYS A 188 -2.88 -4.64 13.35
C LYS A 188 -3.90 -4.84 12.23
N ILE A 189 -3.45 -4.97 10.98
CA ILE A 189 -4.32 -5.15 9.81
C ILE A 189 -5.13 -6.45 9.94
N LEU A 190 -4.46 -7.57 10.23
CA LEU A 190 -5.12 -8.87 10.35
C LEU A 190 -6.12 -8.96 11.52
N HIS A 191 -5.89 -8.21 12.60
CA HIS A 191 -6.85 -8.13 13.71
C HIS A 191 -7.98 -7.13 13.48
N MET A 192 -7.70 -6.02 12.79
CA MET A 192 -8.69 -4.97 12.52
C MET A 192 -9.67 -5.39 11.42
N PHE A 193 -9.20 -6.17 10.44
CA PHE A 193 -9.98 -6.62 9.29
C PHE A 193 -9.96 -8.15 9.15
N PRO A 194 -10.54 -8.89 10.12
CA PRO A 194 -10.61 -10.34 10.03
C PRO A 194 -11.44 -10.77 8.82
N ALA A 195 -11.02 -11.85 8.16
CA ALA A 195 -11.59 -12.47 6.96
C ALA A 195 -11.58 -11.60 5.69
N CYS A 196 -11.08 -10.37 5.74
CA CYS A 196 -11.15 -9.43 4.63
C CYS A 196 -10.06 -9.69 3.57
N ALA A 197 -8.87 -10.09 4.00
CA ALA A 197 -7.69 -10.25 3.14
C ALA A 197 -6.94 -11.56 3.43
N SER A 198 -6.16 -12.02 2.46
CA SER A 198 -5.15 -13.06 2.70
C SER A 198 -3.97 -12.51 3.51
N ILE A 199 -3.15 -13.41 4.06
CA ILE A 199 -1.95 -13.02 4.81
C ILE A 199 -0.96 -12.32 3.88
N GLY A 200 -0.84 -12.81 2.64
CA GLY A 200 -0.04 -12.21 1.57
C GLY A 200 -0.50 -10.82 1.15
N GLU A 201 -1.81 -10.63 0.93
CA GLU A 201 -2.39 -9.30 0.64
C GLU A 201 -2.08 -8.32 1.78
N SER A 202 -2.24 -8.76 3.03
CA SER A 202 -1.96 -7.95 4.21
C SER A 202 -0.47 -7.61 4.37
N LEU A 203 0.42 -8.56 4.03
CA LEU A 203 1.87 -8.35 3.99
C LEU A 203 2.26 -7.33 2.92
N LEU A 204 1.69 -7.43 1.72
CA LEU A 204 1.93 -6.49 0.63
C LEU A 204 1.49 -5.08 1.02
N VAL A 205 0.30 -4.93 1.62
CA VAL A 205 -0.19 -3.63 2.11
C VAL A 205 0.70 -3.10 3.24
N ALA A 206 1.05 -3.92 4.23
CA ALA A 206 1.89 -3.50 5.36
C ALA A 206 3.28 -3.05 4.91
N SER A 207 3.97 -3.84 4.08
CA SER A 207 5.29 -3.51 3.56
C SER A 207 5.25 -2.28 2.64
N GLY A 208 4.24 -2.17 1.76
CA GLY A 208 4.03 -1.02 0.90
C GLY A 208 3.85 0.28 1.68
N ILE A 209 2.98 0.28 2.71
CA ILE A 209 2.77 1.44 3.60
C ILE A 209 4.07 1.83 4.31
N VAL A 210 4.80 0.85 4.86
CA VAL A 210 6.06 1.11 5.59
C VAL A 210 7.11 1.75 4.68
N ILE A 211 7.31 1.23 3.47
CA ILE A 211 8.30 1.76 2.53
C ILE A 211 7.86 3.14 2.03
N TYR A 212 6.58 3.30 1.66
CA TYR A 212 6.05 4.52 1.07
C TYR A 212 6.14 5.72 2.04
N PHE A 213 5.79 5.52 3.32
CA PHE A 213 5.89 6.59 4.34
C PHE A 213 7.26 6.62 5.04
N GLY A 214 8.03 5.55 4.95
CA GLY A 214 9.36 5.43 5.55
C GLY A 214 10.30 6.52 5.09
N ASP A 215 10.21 6.93 3.82
CA ASP A 215 10.94 8.05 3.23
C ASP A 215 10.61 9.41 3.89
N MET A 216 9.32 9.69 4.10
CA MET A 216 8.82 10.88 4.81
C MET A 216 9.33 10.95 6.25
N VAL A 217 9.30 9.81 6.95
CA VAL A 217 9.81 9.68 8.33
C VAL A 217 11.34 9.82 8.36
N ALA A 218 12.05 9.23 7.39
CA ALA A 218 13.51 9.34 7.28
C ALA A 218 13.94 10.80 7.15
N CYS A 219 13.28 11.56 6.28
CA CYS A 219 13.55 12.99 6.09
C CYS A 219 13.27 13.80 7.35
N THR A 220 12.17 13.49 8.04
CA THR A 220 11.83 14.13 9.32
C THR A 220 12.96 13.89 10.33
N ALA A 221 13.40 12.64 10.47
CA ALA A 221 14.50 12.27 11.38
C ALA A 221 15.83 12.93 10.98
N ALA A 222 16.14 13.01 9.68
CA ALA A 222 17.34 13.64 9.15
C ALA A 222 17.41 15.14 9.51
N LYS A 223 16.29 15.85 9.33
CA LYS A 223 16.18 17.28 9.67
C LYS A 223 16.31 17.51 11.17
N ILE A 224 15.69 16.66 11.99
CA ILE A 224 15.83 16.73 13.46
C ILE A 224 17.28 16.47 13.88
N SER A 225 17.94 15.48 13.26
CA SER A 225 19.32 15.11 13.57
C SER A 225 20.39 16.05 12.97
N SER A 226 20.00 17.06 12.18
CA SER A 226 20.90 17.98 11.46
C SER A 226 21.95 17.27 10.56
N SER A 227 21.67 16.04 10.12
CA SER A 227 22.63 15.21 9.37
C SER A 227 22.61 15.55 7.87
N LYS A 228 23.48 16.48 7.45
CA LYS A 228 23.60 16.93 6.05
C LYS A 228 23.85 15.78 5.06
N ALA A 229 24.66 14.79 5.42
CA ALA A 229 24.97 13.65 4.54
C ALA A 229 23.73 12.78 4.22
N LEU A 230 22.89 12.51 5.23
CA LEU A 230 21.66 11.73 5.05
C LEU A 230 20.59 12.56 4.32
N LEU A 231 20.61 13.88 4.49
CA LEU A 231 19.73 14.81 3.78
C LEU A 231 20.11 14.96 2.30
N VAL A 232 21.40 14.89 1.95
CA VAL A 232 21.83 14.91 0.53
C VAL A 232 21.40 13.62 -0.19
N GLN A 233 21.54 12.46 0.44
CA GLN A 233 21.18 11.18 -0.18
C GLN A 233 19.65 10.93 -0.23
N ILE A 234 18.88 11.44 0.74
CA ILE A 234 17.41 11.30 0.79
C ILE A 234 16.69 12.51 0.15
N GLY A 235 17.38 13.64 0.02
CA GLY A 235 16.82 14.93 -0.42
C GLY A 235 16.82 15.16 -1.93
N ILE A 236 17.11 14.14 -2.74
CA ILE A 236 17.09 14.24 -4.20
C ILE A 236 15.66 14.50 -4.68
N ASN A 237 15.44 15.71 -5.24
CA ASN A 237 14.30 16.14 -6.06
C ASN A 237 12.94 15.49 -5.71
N ARG A 238 12.53 15.58 -4.45
CA ARG A 238 11.18 15.15 -4.06
C ARG A 238 10.16 16.02 -4.77
N SER A 239 9.19 15.38 -5.44
CA SER A 239 8.08 16.12 -6.00
C SER A 239 7.18 16.65 -4.88
N GLU A 240 6.73 17.89 -5.05
CA GLU A 240 5.75 18.52 -4.18
C GLU A 240 4.47 17.69 -4.13
N ILE A 241 4.11 17.09 -5.27
CA ILE A 241 2.94 16.22 -5.44
C ILE A 241 3.06 14.97 -4.56
N SER A 242 4.18 14.24 -4.62
CA SER A 242 4.38 13.04 -3.78
C SER A 242 4.32 13.39 -2.30
N THR A 243 4.93 14.50 -1.90
CA THR A 243 4.88 15.02 -0.53
C THR A 243 3.44 15.29 -0.08
N ILE A 244 2.61 15.86 -0.96
CA ILE A 244 1.20 16.14 -0.68
C ILE A 244 0.41 14.83 -0.52
N ILE A 245 0.57 13.90 -1.45
CA ILE A 245 -0.14 12.60 -1.41
C ILE A 245 0.25 11.84 -0.15
N GLN A 246 1.55 11.72 0.14
CA GLN A 246 2.06 11.05 1.33
C GLN A 246 1.52 11.69 2.61
N GLY A 247 1.57 13.02 2.74
CA GLY A 247 1.11 13.69 3.95
C GLY A 247 -0.39 13.52 4.19
N VAL A 248 -1.24 13.68 3.16
CA VAL A 248 -2.70 13.54 3.30
C VAL A 248 -3.08 12.09 3.61
N VAL A 249 -2.54 11.12 2.87
CA VAL A 249 -2.87 9.70 3.06
C VAL A 249 -2.40 9.23 4.44
N PHE A 250 -1.17 9.58 4.86
CA PHE A 250 -0.67 9.23 6.19
C PHE A 250 -1.50 9.87 7.30
N GLY A 251 -1.87 11.15 7.13
CA GLY A 251 -2.75 11.87 8.06
C GLY A 251 -4.10 11.18 8.24
N LEU A 252 -4.72 10.75 7.14
CA LEU A 252 -5.99 10.01 7.17
C LEU A 252 -5.85 8.61 7.80
N LEU A 253 -4.73 7.91 7.57
CA LEU A 253 -4.48 6.61 8.21
C LEU A 253 -4.26 6.74 9.73
N LEU A 254 -3.65 7.83 10.20
CA LEU A 254 -3.47 8.12 11.62
C LEU A 254 -4.70 8.72 12.30
N PHE A 255 -5.60 9.32 11.52
CA PHE A 255 -6.77 10.03 12.04
C PHE A 255 -7.67 9.18 12.95
N PRO A 256 -8.01 7.91 12.68
CA PRO A 256 -8.81 7.10 13.59
C PRO A 256 -8.20 6.94 14.98
N VAL A 257 -6.87 6.84 15.08
CA VAL A 257 -6.15 6.75 16.35
C VAL A 257 -6.21 8.09 17.09
N PHE A 258 -5.96 9.18 16.37
CA PHE A 258 -6.07 10.54 16.91
C PHE A 258 -7.48 10.85 17.41
N TYR A 259 -8.50 10.57 16.60
CA TYR A 259 -9.90 10.78 16.95
C TYR A 259 -10.31 9.97 18.18
N LYS A 260 -9.89 8.70 18.29
CA LYS A 260 -10.13 7.88 19.48
C LYS A 260 -9.50 8.49 20.74
N TYR A 261 -8.30 9.07 20.62
CA TYR A 261 -7.64 9.77 21.71
C TYR A 261 -8.35 11.06 22.10
N VAL A 262 -8.78 11.87 21.12
CA VAL A 262 -9.56 13.10 21.35
C VAL A 262 -10.87 12.78 22.07
N LEU A 263 -11.61 11.76 21.60
CA LEU A 263 -12.85 11.31 22.25
C LEU A 263 -12.61 10.89 23.69
N ARG A 264 -11.61 10.06 23.96
CA ARG A 264 -11.31 9.59 25.33
C ARG A 264 -10.98 10.74 26.27
N THR A 265 -10.20 11.70 25.78
CA THR A 265 -9.82 12.89 26.55
C THR A 265 -11.04 13.78 26.82
N LEU A 266 -11.88 13.99 25.82
CA LEU A 266 -13.10 14.78 25.95
C LEU A 266 -14.13 14.11 26.87
N GLU A 267 -14.31 12.79 26.77
CA GLU A 267 -15.16 12.00 27.67
C GLU A 267 -14.67 12.09 29.12
N TYR A 268 -13.35 12.01 29.34
CA TYR A 268 -12.74 12.20 30.66
C TYR A 268 -13.07 13.60 31.24
N PHE A 269 -12.88 14.67 30.47
CA PHE A 269 -13.21 16.03 30.91
C PHE A 269 -14.70 16.24 31.15
N VAL A 270 -15.57 15.70 30.28
CA VAL A 270 -17.03 15.80 30.44
C VAL A 270 -17.49 15.04 31.69
N SER A 271 -16.88 13.88 31.98
CA SER A 271 -17.19 13.09 33.18
C SER A 271 -16.83 13.82 34.48
N LEU A 272 -15.80 14.68 34.45
CA LEU A 272 -15.43 15.52 35.58
C LEU A 272 -16.42 16.67 35.80
N LEU A 273 -17.08 17.15 34.73
CA LEU A 273 -17.84 18.39 34.73
C LEU A 273 -19.37 18.21 34.87
N ARG A 274 -19.94 17.02 34.63
CA ARG A 274 -21.41 16.86 34.52
C ARG A 274 -21.99 15.60 35.16
N ASN A 275 -23.00 15.81 36.01
CA ASN A 275 -23.82 14.80 36.67
C ASN A 275 -25.23 14.61 36.05
N GLY A 276 -25.46 14.95 34.76
CA GLY A 276 -26.80 14.74 34.16
C GLY A 276 -26.98 15.07 32.67
N GLY A 277 -27.92 14.33 32.04
CA GLY A 277 -28.67 14.69 30.82
C GLY A 277 -28.09 14.23 29.47
N LEU A 278 -28.53 13.06 28.99
CA LEU A 278 -28.05 12.34 27.81
C LEU A 278 -29.07 12.43 26.66
N GLU A 279 -29.05 13.48 25.82
CA GLU A 279 -29.98 13.51 24.66
C GLU A 279 -29.49 14.23 23.39
N ASN A 280 -28.19 14.49 23.23
CA ASN A 280 -27.68 14.91 21.91
C ASN A 280 -26.25 14.42 21.64
N ASN A 281 -25.99 13.15 21.98
CA ASN A 281 -24.64 12.57 21.95
C ASN A 281 -24.12 12.38 20.51
N GLU A 282 -24.99 12.01 19.56
CA GLU A 282 -24.56 11.72 18.19
C GLU A 282 -24.16 12.97 17.41
N MET A 283 -24.95 14.05 17.47
CA MET A 283 -24.60 15.31 16.80
C MET A 283 -23.31 15.91 17.38
N LYS A 284 -23.13 15.86 18.70
CA LYS A 284 -21.89 16.33 19.35
C LYS A 284 -20.68 15.51 18.92
N ARG A 285 -20.78 14.17 18.90
CA ARG A 285 -19.70 13.28 18.44
C ARG A 285 -19.36 13.52 16.96
N SER A 286 -20.37 13.73 16.13
CA SER A 286 -20.18 14.09 14.72
C SER A 286 -19.49 15.45 14.55
N LEU A 287 -19.89 16.47 15.31
CA LEU A 287 -19.22 17.77 15.28
C LEU A 287 -17.76 17.67 15.71
N VAL A 288 -17.47 16.91 16.79
CA VAL A 288 -16.09 16.65 17.24
C VAL A 288 -15.30 15.90 16.17
N PHE A 289 -15.91 14.92 15.49
CA PHE A 289 -15.29 14.21 14.38
C PHE A 289 -14.91 15.17 13.25
N TYR A 290 -15.84 15.97 12.73
CA TYR A 290 -15.54 16.89 11.62
C TYR A 290 -14.55 17.99 12.02
N ALA A 291 -14.65 18.53 13.24
CA ALA A 291 -13.71 19.53 13.76
C ALA A 291 -12.29 18.95 13.91
N SER A 292 -12.17 17.73 14.46
CA SER A 292 -10.87 17.05 14.60
C SER A 292 -10.28 16.64 13.25
N LEU A 293 -11.12 16.23 12.29
CA LEU A 293 -10.70 15.94 10.92
C LEU A 293 -10.19 17.20 10.23
N ALA A 294 -10.93 18.31 10.33
CA ALA A 294 -10.51 19.59 9.78
C ALA A 294 -9.19 20.07 10.42
N PHE A 295 -9.05 19.96 11.74
CA PHE A 295 -7.81 20.29 12.43
C PHE A 295 -6.63 19.44 11.93
N MET A 296 -6.82 18.12 11.77
CA MET A 296 -5.79 17.24 11.24
C MET A 296 -5.38 17.60 9.80
N LEU A 297 -6.35 17.84 8.91
CA LEU A 297 -6.09 18.10 7.48
C LEU A 297 -5.63 19.53 7.19
N LEU A 298 -6.05 20.52 7.98
CA LEU A 298 -5.72 21.93 7.76
C LEU A 298 -4.50 22.39 8.57
N VAL A 299 -4.18 21.74 9.69
CA VAL A 299 -3.11 22.18 10.59
C VAL A 299 -2.02 21.14 10.72
N VAL A 300 -2.32 19.96 11.24
CA VAL A 300 -1.30 18.97 11.61
C VAL A 300 -0.57 18.44 10.37
N VAL A 301 -1.31 17.97 9.37
CA VAL A 301 -0.75 17.41 8.13
C VAL A 301 0.04 18.46 7.35
N PRO A 302 -0.49 19.67 7.06
CA PRO A 302 0.27 20.69 6.34
C PRO A 302 1.52 21.16 7.09
N SER A 303 1.47 21.25 8.43
CA SER A 303 2.65 21.60 9.24
C SER A 303 3.76 20.57 9.09
N TRP A 304 3.41 19.27 9.08
CA TRP A 304 4.38 18.20 8.84
C TRP A 304 4.94 18.23 7.42
N MET A 305 4.08 18.47 6.41
CA MET A 305 4.51 18.63 5.02
C MET A 305 5.52 19.77 4.86
N GLN A 306 5.24 20.95 5.44
CA GLN A 306 6.15 22.10 5.41
C GLN A 306 7.47 21.82 6.13
N PHE A 307 7.43 21.03 7.21
CA PHE A 307 8.65 20.59 7.88
C PHE A 307 9.49 19.68 6.98
N VAL A 308 8.88 18.75 6.25
CA VAL A 308 9.59 17.78 5.39
C VAL A 308 10.04 18.40 4.06
N HIS A 309 9.21 19.19 3.41
CA HIS A 309 9.51 19.86 2.14
C HIS A 309 9.18 21.36 2.26
N PRO A 310 10.11 22.27 1.92
CA PRO A 310 9.86 23.70 2.00
C PRO A 310 8.88 24.13 0.90
N PHE A 311 7.60 24.32 1.25
CA PHE A 311 6.63 24.93 0.34
C PHE A 311 6.66 26.46 0.47
N HIS A 312 6.54 27.18 -0.66
CA HIS A 312 6.46 28.65 -0.67
C HIS A 312 5.14 29.18 -0.08
N VAL A 313 4.07 28.38 -0.16
CA VAL A 313 2.74 28.69 0.36
C VAL A 313 2.25 27.52 1.22
N HIS A 314 1.10 27.69 1.87
CA HIS A 314 0.47 26.59 2.58
C HIS A 314 0.21 25.40 1.61
N PRO A 315 0.53 24.14 1.95
CA PRO A 315 0.43 23.00 1.03
C PRO A 315 -0.93 22.84 0.35
N LEU A 316 -2.03 23.15 1.04
CA LEU A 316 -3.37 23.14 0.44
C LEU A 316 -3.56 24.26 -0.60
N LEU A 317 -3.02 25.45 -0.35
CA LEU A 317 -3.04 26.55 -1.31
C LEU A 317 -2.17 26.21 -2.52
N TRP A 318 -1.03 25.54 -2.30
CA TRP A 318 -0.20 25.03 -3.39
C TRP A 318 -0.99 24.11 -4.32
N VAL A 319 -1.87 23.23 -3.80
CA VAL A 319 -2.74 22.38 -4.63
C VAL A 319 -3.67 23.22 -5.50
N PHE A 320 -4.28 24.26 -4.95
CA PHE A 320 -5.14 25.17 -5.72
C PHE A 320 -4.35 25.93 -6.79
N ASP A 321 -3.20 26.49 -6.42
CA ASP A 321 -2.31 27.20 -7.34
C ASP A 321 -1.84 26.26 -8.45
N PHE A 322 -1.47 25.02 -8.12
CA PHE A 322 -1.10 24.01 -9.10
C PHE A 322 -2.25 23.74 -10.06
N VAL A 323 -3.46 23.40 -9.59
CA VAL A 323 -4.61 23.11 -10.46
C VAL A 323 -4.93 24.30 -11.38
N LEU A 324 -4.81 25.53 -10.87
CA LEU A 324 -5.15 26.76 -11.58
C LEU A 324 -4.01 27.35 -12.42
N SER A 325 -2.78 26.83 -12.32
CA SER A 325 -1.62 27.35 -13.07
C SER A 325 -1.77 27.20 -14.58
N GLU A 326 -2.34 26.08 -15.04
CA GLU A 326 -2.63 25.83 -16.47
C GLU A 326 -4.14 25.56 -16.65
N PRO A 327 -4.99 26.60 -16.51
CA PRO A 327 -6.43 26.41 -16.36
C PRO A 327 -7.04 25.79 -17.62
N LEU A 328 -6.59 26.19 -18.82
CA LEU A 328 -7.10 25.65 -20.07
C LEU A 328 -6.85 24.16 -20.22
N LYS A 329 -5.69 23.64 -19.83
CA LYS A 329 -5.38 22.21 -19.96
C LYS A 329 -6.04 21.39 -18.86
N ARG A 330 -5.89 21.83 -17.60
CA ARG A 330 -6.30 21.07 -16.42
C ARG A 330 -7.81 21.14 -16.17
N LEU A 331 -8.43 22.32 -16.30
CA LEU A 331 -9.89 22.44 -16.13
C LEU A 331 -10.65 21.79 -17.29
N THR A 332 -10.15 21.85 -18.52
CA THR A 332 -10.77 21.12 -19.65
C THR A 332 -10.73 19.61 -19.40
N LEU A 333 -9.64 19.08 -18.84
CA LEU A 333 -9.56 17.67 -18.44
C LEU A 333 -10.57 17.34 -17.34
N CYS A 334 -10.75 18.21 -16.33
CA CYS A 334 -11.78 18.04 -15.31
C CYS A 334 -13.20 18.02 -15.90
N ILE A 335 -13.50 18.94 -16.81
CA ILE A 335 -14.80 18.99 -17.51
C ILE A 335 -15.00 17.71 -18.33
N TYR A 336 -13.98 17.27 -19.05
CA TYR A 336 -13.99 16.00 -19.80
C TYR A 336 -14.30 14.81 -18.89
N TRP A 337 -13.63 14.69 -17.73
CA TRP A 337 -13.92 13.64 -16.76
C TRP A 337 -15.35 13.71 -16.24
N LEU A 338 -15.86 14.90 -15.91
CA LEU A 338 -17.24 15.09 -15.45
C LEU A 338 -18.26 14.64 -16.51
N VAL A 339 -18.03 14.99 -17.78
CA VAL A 339 -18.89 14.56 -18.90
C VAL A 339 -18.87 13.04 -19.04
N ILE A 340 -17.69 12.41 -19.01
CA ILE A 340 -17.58 10.94 -19.11
C ILE A 340 -18.28 10.26 -17.93
N ILE A 341 -18.05 10.71 -16.71
CA ILE A 341 -18.68 10.14 -15.52
C ILE A 341 -20.20 10.31 -15.61
N TYR A 342 -20.69 11.48 -15.99
CA TYR A 342 -22.12 11.75 -16.14
C TYR A 342 -22.77 10.82 -17.18
N VAL A 343 -22.19 10.71 -18.38
CA VAL A 343 -22.67 9.80 -19.43
C VAL A 343 -22.60 8.35 -18.97
N SER A 344 -21.53 7.97 -18.28
CA SER A 344 -21.31 6.60 -17.81
C SER A 344 -22.31 6.18 -16.74
N VAL A 345 -22.57 7.04 -15.76
CA VAL A 345 -23.56 6.81 -14.70
C VAL A 345 -24.98 6.80 -15.29
N GLY A 346 -25.30 7.72 -16.20
CA GLY A 346 -26.61 7.75 -16.85
C GLY A 346 -26.90 6.48 -17.68
N ARG A 347 -25.90 5.99 -18.42
CA ARG A 347 -25.98 4.72 -19.16
C ARG A 347 -26.05 3.52 -18.21
N PHE A 348 -25.27 3.52 -17.14
CA PHE A 348 -25.29 2.49 -16.10
C PHE A 348 -26.67 2.34 -15.48
N TYR A 349 -27.29 3.45 -15.06
CA TYR A 349 -28.63 3.44 -14.46
C TYR A 349 -29.69 2.85 -15.40
N ASN A 350 -29.58 3.16 -16.70
CA ASN A 350 -30.51 2.64 -17.70
C ASN A 350 -30.28 1.14 -18.01
N ILE A 351 -29.03 0.69 -17.97
CA ILE A 351 -28.64 -0.71 -18.20
C ILE A 351 -29.06 -1.58 -17.02
N SER A 352 -28.83 -1.13 -15.78
CA SER A 352 -29.12 -1.80 -14.50
C SER A 352 -30.58 -2.29 -14.33
N LYS A 353 -31.48 -1.86 -15.22
CA LYS A 353 -32.91 -2.19 -15.17
C LYS A 353 -33.24 -3.53 -15.86
N ASN A 354 -32.30 -4.16 -16.57
CA ASN A 354 -32.53 -5.39 -17.34
C ASN A 354 -31.71 -6.59 -16.82
N SER A 355 -32.39 -7.54 -16.18
CA SER A 355 -31.79 -8.50 -15.24
C SER A 355 -30.84 -9.56 -15.80
N LYS A 356 -29.79 -9.84 -15.01
CA LYS A 356 -28.98 -11.08 -14.85
C LYS A 356 -27.81 -11.36 -15.79
N THR A 357 -27.77 -10.86 -17.02
CA THR A 357 -26.56 -10.92 -17.89
C THR A 357 -25.55 -9.79 -17.63
N GLU A 358 -25.77 -8.99 -16.59
CA GLU A 358 -25.15 -7.67 -16.41
C GLU A 358 -23.74 -7.68 -15.81
N ARG A 359 -23.41 -8.53 -14.84
CA ARG A 359 -22.17 -8.35 -14.04
C ARG A 359 -20.87 -8.44 -14.87
N ILE A 360 -20.83 -9.29 -15.89
CA ILE A 360 -19.67 -9.42 -16.78
C ILE A 360 -19.57 -8.20 -17.72
N LEU A 361 -20.71 -7.75 -18.27
CA LEU A 361 -20.75 -6.54 -19.10
C LEU A 361 -20.45 -5.27 -18.29
N LEU A 362 -20.87 -5.25 -17.02
CA LEU A 362 -20.61 -4.19 -16.06
C LEU A 362 -19.11 -4.01 -15.84
N ARG A 363 -18.40 -5.11 -15.59
CA ARG A 363 -16.96 -5.09 -15.37
C ARG A 363 -16.23 -4.56 -16.60
N LYS A 364 -16.61 -5.01 -17.80
CA LYS A 364 -16.07 -4.49 -19.08
C LYS A 364 -16.34 -3.00 -19.25
N TYR A 365 -17.53 -2.53 -18.87
CA TYR A 365 -17.90 -1.12 -18.95
C TYR A 365 -17.07 -0.25 -18.01
N TYR A 366 -16.85 -0.70 -16.76
CA TYR A 366 -16.00 0.01 -15.81
C TYR A 366 -14.55 0.09 -16.26
N HIS A 367 -14.02 -0.98 -16.83
CA HIS A 367 -12.67 -0.99 -17.39
C HIS A 367 -12.55 -0.06 -18.61
N LEU A 368 -13.52 -0.07 -19.51
CA LEU A 368 -13.56 0.86 -20.64
C LEU A 368 -13.64 2.32 -20.17
N MET A 369 -14.46 2.59 -19.14
CA MET A 369 -14.55 3.91 -18.51
C MET A 369 -13.19 4.31 -17.91
N ALA A 370 -12.53 3.44 -17.16
CA ALA A 370 -11.21 3.70 -16.58
C ALA A 370 -10.17 4.04 -17.66
N VAL A 371 -10.13 3.27 -18.76
CA VAL A 371 -9.26 3.57 -19.90
C VAL A 371 -9.57 4.94 -20.50
N SER A 372 -10.86 5.28 -20.70
CA SER A 372 -11.28 6.57 -21.28
C SER A 372 -10.96 7.79 -20.40
N ILE A 373 -10.96 7.61 -19.07
CA ILE A 373 -10.65 8.67 -18.09
C ILE A 373 -9.12 8.83 -17.95
N PHE A 374 -8.38 7.74 -17.82
CA PHE A 374 -6.97 7.76 -17.44
C PHE A 374 -6.01 7.89 -18.62
N VAL A 375 -6.29 7.28 -19.78
CA VAL A 375 -5.35 7.33 -20.93
C VAL A 375 -5.12 8.75 -21.45
N PRO A 376 -6.15 9.58 -21.71
CA PRO A 376 -5.93 10.96 -22.16
C PRO A 376 -5.19 11.78 -21.10
N ALA A 377 -5.53 11.60 -19.83
CA ALA A 377 -4.89 12.31 -18.72
C ALA A 377 -3.39 11.95 -18.61
N LEU A 378 -3.04 10.68 -18.82
CA LEU A 378 -1.67 10.19 -18.81
C LEU A 378 -0.84 10.80 -19.95
N ILE A 379 -1.45 10.96 -21.14
CA ILE A 379 -0.80 11.55 -22.32
C ILE A 379 -0.59 13.06 -22.14
N PHE A 380 -1.62 13.79 -21.69
CA PHE A 380 -1.59 15.25 -21.70
C PHE A 380 -0.97 15.85 -20.42
N GLN A 381 -1.23 15.28 -19.25
CA GLN A 381 -0.88 15.86 -17.95
C GLN A 381 -0.61 14.77 -16.87
N PRO A 382 0.49 14.00 -16.96
CA PRO A 382 0.77 12.89 -16.04
C PRO A 382 0.94 13.34 -14.58
N LYS A 383 1.55 14.51 -14.34
CA LYS A 383 1.69 15.09 -12.99
C LYS A 383 0.34 15.46 -12.36
N PHE A 384 -0.60 15.96 -13.16
CA PHE A 384 -1.94 16.27 -12.66
C PHE A 384 -2.74 14.99 -12.36
N LEU A 385 -2.57 13.97 -13.19
CA LEU A 385 -3.17 12.66 -12.98
C LEU A 385 -2.66 12.00 -11.68
N ASP A 386 -1.37 12.10 -11.40
CA ASP A 386 -0.76 11.62 -10.14
C ASP A 386 -1.43 12.26 -8.91
N LEU A 387 -1.53 13.59 -8.90
CA LEU A 387 -2.22 14.33 -7.85
C LEU A 387 -3.70 13.92 -7.73
N ALA A 388 -4.40 13.71 -8.85
CA ALA A 388 -5.79 13.29 -8.87
C ALA A 388 -5.98 11.87 -8.29
N PHE A 389 -5.07 10.93 -8.56
CA PHE A 389 -5.10 9.60 -7.95
C PHE A 389 -4.90 9.66 -6.44
N GLY A 390 -3.95 10.46 -5.96
CA GLY A 390 -3.76 10.68 -4.53
C GLY A 390 -4.98 11.32 -3.86
N ALA A 391 -5.61 12.29 -4.53
CA ALA A 391 -6.86 12.91 -4.06
C ALA A 391 -8.03 11.91 -4.01
N ALA A 392 -8.19 11.08 -5.05
CA ALA A 392 -9.21 10.03 -5.07
C ALA A 392 -8.99 9.01 -3.95
N LEU A 393 -7.73 8.61 -3.68
CA LEU A 393 -7.39 7.71 -2.58
C LEU A 393 -7.74 8.34 -1.23
N ALA A 394 -7.43 9.62 -1.03
CA ALA A 394 -7.79 10.35 0.17
C ALA A 394 -9.30 10.42 0.39
N VAL A 395 -10.08 10.66 -0.67
CA VAL A 395 -11.55 10.66 -0.60
C VAL A 395 -12.09 9.27 -0.24
N PHE A 396 -11.59 8.20 -0.85
CA PHE A 396 -12.02 6.84 -0.50
C PHE A 396 -11.66 6.47 0.95
N LEU A 397 -10.47 6.81 1.43
CA LEU A 397 -10.11 6.63 2.83
C LEU A 397 -11.03 7.41 3.76
N LEU A 398 -11.35 8.66 3.44
CA LEU A 398 -12.25 9.48 4.23
C LEU A 398 -13.68 8.89 4.28
N LEU A 399 -14.22 8.47 3.13
CA LEU A 399 -15.53 7.84 3.05
C LEU A 399 -15.56 6.54 3.87
N GLU A 400 -14.49 5.75 3.82
CA GLU A 400 -14.37 4.52 4.59
C GLU A 400 -14.31 4.80 6.10
N ILE A 401 -13.58 5.83 6.53
CA ILE A 401 -13.58 6.26 7.93
C ILE A 401 -15.00 6.71 8.35
N ILE A 402 -15.69 7.52 7.55
CA ILE A 402 -17.06 7.96 7.85
C ILE A 402 -18.02 6.75 7.96
N ARG A 403 -17.86 5.75 7.07
CA ARG A 403 -18.65 4.51 7.04
C ARG A 403 -18.41 3.66 8.28
N ILE A 404 -17.15 3.37 8.62
CA ILE A 404 -16.77 2.55 9.78
C ILE A 404 -17.28 3.16 11.09
N TRP A 405 -17.16 4.49 11.23
CA TRP A 405 -17.55 5.20 12.44
C TRP A 405 -19.03 5.66 12.45
N LYS A 406 -19.79 5.37 11.39
CA LYS A 406 -21.22 5.73 11.21
C LYS A 406 -21.53 7.18 11.60
N ILE A 407 -20.73 8.13 11.11
CA ILE A 407 -20.85 9.55 11.50
C ILE A 407 -22.08 10.20 10.86
N TRP A 408 -23.00 10.72 11.67
CA TRP A 408 -24.18 11.45 11.20
C TRP A 408 -23.79 12.78 10.50
N PRO A 409 -24.42 13.22 9.40
CA PRO A 409 -25.54 12.60 8.67
C PRO A 409 -25.09 11.65 7.55
N LEU A 410 -23.81 11.71 7.13
CA LEU A 410 -23.33 11.01 5.93
C LEU A 410 -23.19 9.49 6.11
N GLY A 411 -23.00 9.01 7.33
CA GLY A 411 -22.68 7.61 7.63
C GLY A 411 -23.69 6.62 7.05
N HIS A 412 -24.99 6.88 7.18
CA HIS A 412 -26.02 6.01 6.61
C HIS A 412 -26.05 6.06 5.08
N LEU A 413 -25.96 7.26 4.50
CA LEU A 413 -25.97 7.45 3.05
C LEU A 413 -24.78 6.76 2.37
N VAL A 414 -23.57 6.93 2.95
CA VAL A 414 -22.34 6.29 2.46
C VAL A 414 -22.43 4.78 2.62
N HIS A 415 -22.90 4.28 3.76
CA HIS A 415 -23.06 2.84 3.95
C HIS A 415 -24.02 2.23 2.92
N GLN A 416 -25.18 2.85 2.68
CA GLN A 416 -26.16 2.38 1.71
C GLN A 416 -25.62 2.45 0.27
N PHE A 417 -24.93 3.54 -0.08
CA PHE A 417 -24.30 3.68 -1.40
C PHE A 417 -23.24 2.60 -1.61
N MET A 418 -22.29 2.45 -0.68
CA MET A 418 -21.19 1.49 -0.82
C MET A 418 -21.69 0.04 -0.84
N ASN A 419 -22.70 -0.30 -0.03
CA ASN A 419 -23.28 -1.64 -0.03
C ASN A 419 -23.97 -2.01 -1.36
N ALA A 420 -24.40 -1.03 -2.15
CA ALA A 420 -25.00 -1.29 -3.47
C ALA A 420 -23.97 -1.76 -4.51
N PHE A 421 -22.68 -1.50 -4.28
CA PHE A 421 -21.58 -1.85 -5.18
C PHE A 421 -20.67 -2.96 -4.64
N THR A 422 -20.91 -3.46 -3.42
CA THR A 422 -20.18 -4.61 -2.85
C THR A 422 -20.72 -5.93 -3.37
N ASP A 423 -19.83 -6.85 -3.72
CA ASP A 423 -20.19 -8.22 -4.11
C ASP A 423 -20.25 -9.14 -2.88
N HIS A 424 -20.87 -10.31 -2.99
CA HIS A 424 -20.90 -11.38 -1.96
C HIS A 424 -19.51 -11.86 -1.50
N ARG A 425 -18.44 -11.45 -2.21
CA ARG A 425 -17.04 -11.74 -1.90
C ARG A 425 -16.38 -10.66 -1.03
N ASP A 426 -16.96 -9.47 -0.95
CA ASP A 426 -16.48 -8.39 -0.09
C ASP A 426 -16.98 -8.61 1.34
N SER A 427 -16.11 -8.46 2.33
CA SER A 427 -16.51 -8.53 3.74
C SER A 427 -17.19 -7.24 4.17
N ASP A 428 -18.22 -7.31 5.03
CA ASP A 428 -18.98 -6.14 5.52
C ASP A 428 -18.09 -5.00 6.08
N LEU A 429 -16.89 -5.35 6.56
CA LEU A 429 -15.95 -4.47 7.25
C LEU A 429 -15.09 -3.58 6.35
N LEU A 430 -14.74 -3.99 5.13
CA LEU A 430 -13.88 -3.21 4.22
C LEU A 430 -14.29 -3.43 2.77
N VAL A 431 -14.59 -2.34 2.06
CA VAL A 431 -14.89 -2.40 0.62
C VAL A 431 -13.58 -2.49 -0.18
N VAL A 432 -12.93 -3.65 -0.13
CA VAL A 432 -11.61 -3.91 -0.74
C VAL A 432 -11.64 -3.63 -2.25
N SER A 433 -12.75 -3.95 -2.91
CA SER A 433 -12.89 -3.87 -4.37
C SER A 433 -12.68 -2.46 -4.98
N HIS A 434 -13.04 -1.38 -4.26
CA HIS A 434 -12.87 -0.02 -4.78
C HIS A 434 -11.45 0.50 -4.58
N PHE A 435 -10.81 0.12 -3.45
CA PHE A 435 -9.41 0.43 -3.19
C PHE A 435 -8.48 -0.34 -4.13
N SER A 436 -8.75 -1.62 -4.38
CA SER A 436 -7.92 -2.45 -5.26
C SER A 436 -7.98 -1.98 -6.71
N LEU A 437 -9.14 -1.53 -7.20
CA LEU A 437 -9.27 -0.96 -8.54
C LEU A 437 -8.52 0.37 -8.67
N LEU A 438 -8.68 1.27 -7.69
CA LEU A 438 -7.98 2.57 -7.69
C LEU A 438 -6.46 2.38 -7.58
N LEU A 439 -6.01 1.56 -6.63
CA LEU A 439 -4.59 1.24 -6.44
C LEU A 439 -4.01 0.50 -7.64
N GLY A 440 -4.77 -0.40 -8.27
CA GLY A 440 -4.38 -1.08 -9.50
C GLY A 440 -4.13 -0.13 -10.66
N CYS A 441 -4.79 1.04 -10.69
CA CYS A 441 -4.53 2.09 -11.69
C CYS A 441 -3.43 3.07 -11.25
N ALA A 442 -3.34 3.38 -9.95
CA ALA A 442 -2.44 4.40 -9.41
C ALA A 442 -1.01 3.91 -9.21
N ILE A 443 -0.83 2.67 -8.70
CA ILE A 443 0.49 2.09 -8.41
C ILE A 443 1.41 2.10 -9.64
N PRO A 444 0.97 1.66 -10.84
CA PRO A 444 1.81 1.70 -12.04
C PRO A 444 2.32 3.10 -12.40
N ILE A 445 1.46 4.09 -12.25
CA ILE A 445 1.77 5.48 -12.57
C ILE A 445 2.77 6.03 -11.55
N TRP A 446 2.55 5.81 -10.27
CA TRP A 446 3.49 6.18 -9.21
C TRP A 446 4.87 5.56 -9.41
N LEU A 447 4.92 4.30 -9.84
CA LEU A 447 6.17 3.59 -10.12
C LEU A 447 6.88 4.08 -11.38
N SER A 448 6.13 4.54 -12.39
CA SER A 448 6.67 5.08 -13.64
C SER A 448 7.06 6.57 -13.58
N SER A 449 6.52 7.33 -12.63
CA SER A 449 6.67 8.80 -12.56
C SER A 449 8.11 9.30 -12.40
N GLY A 450 9.06 8.41 -12.12
CA GLY A 450 10.51 8.68 -12.10
C GLY A 450 11.26 8.38 -13.41
N PHE A 451 10.61 7.85 -14.44
CA PHE A 451 11.22 7.48 -15.73
C PHE A 451 10.49 8.17 -16.87
N THR A 452 11.06 9.26 -17.37
CA THR A 452 10.40 10.13 -18.35
C THR A 452 10.53 9.70 -19.82
N ASP A 453 11.19 8.58 -20.12
CA ASP A 453 11.59 8.34 -21.52
C ASP A 453 10.87 7.16 -22.20
N ARG A 454 10.14 6.30 -21.46
CA ARG A 454 9.32 5.23 -22.06
C ARG A 454 8.00 5.01 -21.30
N PRO A 455 6.91 5.71 -21.68
CA PRO A 455 5.64 5.64 -20.94
C PRO A 455 4.86 4.32 -21.16
N ILE A 456 5.46 3.32 -21.81
CA ILE A 456 4.80 2.09 -22.26
C ILE A 456 4.34 1.24 -21.06
N ALA A 457 5.03 1.27 -19.92
CA ALA A 457 4.67 0.46 -18.75
C ALA A 457 3.30 0.88 -18.13
N PRO A 458 3.05 2.16 -17.80
CA PRO A 458 1.72 2.62 -17.39
C PRO A 458 0.63 2.37 -18.43
N PHE A 459 0.94 2.58 -19.72
CA PHE A 459 -0.02 2.31 -20.80
C PHE A 459 -0.36 0.82 -20.88
N ALA A 460 0.63 -0.06 -20.88
CA ALA A 460 0.47 -1.51 -20.97
C ALA A 460 -0.30 -2.06 -19.77
N GLU A 461 -0.17 -1.45 -18.59
CA GLU A 461 -0.84 -1.93 -17.38
C GLU A 461 -2.28 -1.40 -17.27
N ILE A 462 -2.55 -0.14 -17.63
CA ILE A 462 -3.92 0.36 -17.78
C ILE A 462 -4.65 -0.38 -18.92
N LEU A 463 -3.95 -0.66 -20.04
CA LEU A 463 -4.47 -1.53 -21.10
C LEU A 463 -4.64 -2.97 -20.62
N SER A 464 -3.74 -3.55 -19.84
CA SER A 464 -3.83 -4.94 -19.36
C SER A 464 -4.92 -5.09 -18.32
N LEU A 465 -5.10 -4.13 -17.42
CA LEU A 465 -6.24 -4.08 -16.50
C LEU A 465 -7.55 -3.93 -17.29
N GLY A 466 -7.54 -3.18 -18.39
CA GLY A 466 -8.72 -2.95 -19.22
C GLY A 466 -9.05 -4.07 -20.22
N ILE A 467 -8.03 -4.71 -20.80
CA ILE A 467 -8.10 -5.67 -21.92
C ILE A 467 -7.85 -7.10 -21.42
N GLY A 468 -7.04 -7.31 -20.38
CA GLY A 468 -6.74 -8.63 -19.80
C GLY A 468 -7.99 -9.36 -19.30
N ASP A 469 -8.88 -8.67 -18.61
CA ASP A 469 -10.21 -9.19 -18.23
C ASP A 469 -11.13 -9.42 -19.45
N THR A 470 -10.82 -8.79 -20.59
CA THR A 470 -11.56 -8.95 -21.85
C THR A 470 -11.01 -10.13 -22.69
N MET A 471 -9.70 -10.40 -22.66
CA MET A 471 -9.04 -11.48 -23.40
C MET A 471 -9.13 -12.85 -22.71
N VAL A 472 -9.16 -12.92 -21.37
CA VAL A 472 -9.42 -14.19 -20.66
C VAL A 472 -10.75 -14.80 -21.11
N LEU A 473 -11.71 -13.98 -21.55
CA LEU A 473 -13.01 -14.44 -22.04
C LEU A 473 -13.03 -14.83 -23.53
N ILE A 474 -12.08 -14.38 -24.36
CA ILE A 474 -12.00 -14.77 -25.79
C ILE A 474 -11.34 -16.15 -25.94
N CYS A 475 -10.49 -16.56 -24.99
CA CYS A 475 -9.91 -17.90 -24.96
C CYS A 475 -10.80 -18.96 -24.26
N LEU A 476 -11.84 -18.54 -23.52
CA LEU A 476 -12.75 -19.45 -22.81
C LEU A 476 -13.88 -20.14 -23.61
N PRO A 477 -14.22 -19.81 -24.88
CA PRO A 477 -15.18 -20.60 -25.65
C PRO A 477 -14.55 -21.76 -26.44
N PHE A 478 -13.24 -22.01 -26.33
CA PHE A 478 -12.57 -23.11 -27.06
C PHE A 478 -12.16 -24.31 -26.20
N SER A 479 -12.50 -24.35 -24.92
CA SER A 479 -12.32 -25.55 -24.07
C SER A 479 -13.66 -26.14 -23.61
N GLY A 480 -14.60 -26.21 -24.54
CA GLY A 480 -15.87 -26.91 -24.37
C GLY A 480 -16.20 -27.66 -25.64
N ASN A 481 -15.49 -28.77 -25.87
CA ASN A 481 -15.97 -29.97 -26.54
C ASN A 481 -15.21 -31.17 -26.00
#